data_AF-A0A1H9C1Y6-F1
#
_entry.id   AF-A0A1H9C1Y6-F1
#
_cell.length_a   1.000
_cell.length_b   1.000
_cell.length_c   1.000
_cell.angle_alpha   90.00
_cell.angle_beta   90.00
_cell.angle_gamma   90.00
#
_symmetry.space_group_name_H-M   'P 1'
#
loop_
_entity.id
_entity.type
_entity.pdbx_description
1 polymer ?
#
loop_
_entity_poly.entity_id
_entity_poly.type
_entity_poly.pdbx_seq_one_letter_code
_entity_poly.pdbx_strand_id
1 'polypeptide(L)'
;MNKNNAFGLLRYYAAFCVMYLHFTGYMRTLIPNEFVKITAFRSIVDFYQPTIILFSISGFLISASLERSGLDIKSFVTKRVLRIFPDLWISCLILYTVMTLIFAYVFRLEILSRFFVFIMKKGIVFLHK
;
A
#
# COMPACT_ATOMS: atom_id res chain seq x y z
N MET A 1 -21.60 3.36 9.37
CA MET A 1 -20.78 4.19 8.46
C MET A 1 -21.43 5.56 8.42
N ASN A 2 -20.79 6.59 8.97
CA ASN A 2 -21.41 7.92 9.10
C ASN A 2 -21.54 8.56 7.71
N LYS A 3 -22.76 8.89 7.27
CA LYS A 3 -23.10 9.20 5.87
C LYS A 3 -22.58 10.57 5.36
N ASN A 4 -21.92 11.36 6.20
CA ASN A 4 -21.55 12.76 5.91
C ASN A 4 -20.04 13.03 5.87
N ASN A 5 -19.19 12.04 5.57
CA ASN A 5 -17.73 12.25 5.58
C ASN A 5 -17.09 12.12 4.18
N ALA A 6 -16.88 13.26 3.52
CA ALA A 6 -16.26 13.36 2.19
C ALA A 6 -14.76 12.98 2.18
N PHE A 7 -14.11 12.89 3.35
CA PHE A 7 -12.70 12.49 3.46
C PHE A 7 -12.40 11.09 2.90
N GLY A 8 -13.39 10.18 2.89
CA GLY A 8 -13.22 8.88 2.25
C GLY A 8 -13.07 8.99 0.73
N LEU A 9 -13.91 9.83 0.10
CA LEU A 9 -13.85 10.09 -1.34
C LEU A 9 -12.54 10.78 -1.72
N LEU A 10 -12.08 11.73 -0.91
CA LEU A 10 -10.80 12.40 -1.11
C LEU A 10 -9.61 11.43 -1.03
N ARG A 11 -9.66 10.43 -0.13
CA ARG A 11 -8.64 9.36 -0.07
C ARG A 11 -8.65 8.50 -1.32
N TYR A 12 -9.82 8.09 -1.81
CA TYR A 12 -9.91 7.29 -3.03
C TYR A 12 -9.45 8.07 -4.26
N TYR A 13 -9.79 9.36 -4.34
CA TYR A 13 -9.28 10.25 -5.37
C TYR A 13 -7.75 10.35 -5.33
N ALA A 14 -7.17 10.64 -4.15
CA ALA A 14 -5.72 10.69 -3.99
C ALA A 14 -5.05 9.35 -4.34
N ALA A 15 -5.63 8.21 -3.94
CA ALA A 15 -5.12 6.89 -4.28
C ALA A 15 -5.15 6.61 -5.80
N PHE A 16 -6.22 7.04 -6.49
CA PHE A 16 -6.32 6.96 -7.94
C PHE A 16 -5.22 7.78 -8.63
N CYS A 17 -4.96 8.99 -8.16
CA CYS A 17 -3.89 9.84 -8.67
C CYS A 17 -2.50 9.23 -8.47
N VAL A 18 -2.23 8.61 -7.31
CA VAL A 18 -0.98 7.84 -7.07
C VAL A 18 -0.86 6.69 -8.08
N MET A 19 -1.92 5.89 -8.24
CA MET A 19 -1.94 4.78 -9.20
C MET A 19 -1.68 5.27 -10.63
N TYR A 20 -2.33 6.35 -11.05
CA TYR A 20 -2.16 6.96 -12.37
C TYR A 20 -0.72 7.43 -12.61
N LEU A 21 -0.11 8.05 -11.60
CA LEU A 21 1.27 8.51 -11.67
C LEU A 21 2.26 7.34 -11.81
N HIS A 22 2.05 6.24 -11.08
CA HIS A 22 2.88 5.04 -11.22
C HIS A 22 2.67 4.35 -12.58
N PHE A 23 1.42 4.27 -13.03
CA PHE A 23 1.06 3.68 -14.33
C PHE A 23 1.71 4.43 -15.50
N THR A 24 1.57 5.76 -15.54
CA THR A 24 2.21 6.59 -16.59
C THR A 24 3.73 6.53 -16.53
N GLY A 25 4.31 6.42 -15.32
CA GLY A 25 5.75 6.20 -15.14
C GLY A 25 6.22 4.88 -15.74
N TYR A 26 5.49 3.79 -15.49
CA TYR A 26 5.79 2.47 -16.04
C TYR A 26 5.60 2.42 -17.56
N MET A 27 4.56 3.05 -18.09
CA MET A 27 4.30 3.10 -19.54
C MET A 27 5.38 3.88 -20.30
N ARG A 28 5.98 4.92 -19.71
CA ARG A 28 7.14 5.61 -20.29
C ARG A 28 8.35 4.69 -20.49
N THR A 29 8.53 3.70 -19.61
CA THR A 29 9.63 2.72 -19.72
C THR A 29 9.34 1.66 -20.77
N LEU A 30 8.08 1.24 -20.94
CA LEU A 30 7.69 0.20 -21.88
C LEU A 30 7.61 0.68 -23.35
N ILE A 31 7.16 1.92 -23.58
CA ILE A 31 6.90 2.45 -24.93
C ILE A 31 7.65 3.79 -25.09
N PRO A 32 8.96 3.75 -25.38
CA PRO A 32 9.76 4.97 -25.49
C PRO A 32 9.33 5.87 -26.67
N ASN A 33 8.72 5.29 -27.71
CA ASN A 33 8.29 6.03 -28.91
C ASN A 33 7.15 7.03 -28.65
N GLU A 34 6.37 6.85 -27.57
CA GLU A 34 5.21 7.70 -27.24
C GLU A 34 5.45 8.57 -25.99
N PHE A 35 6.71 8.76 -25.61
CA PHE A 35 7.13 9.46 -24.39
C PHE A 35 6.52 10.86 -24.26
N VAL A 36 6.41 11.61 -25.35
CA VAL A 36 5.88 12.99 -25.35
C VAL A 36 4.40 13.00 -24.97
N LYS A 37 3.58 12.12 -25.57
CA LYS A 37 2.15 12.02 -25.27
C LYS A 37 1.92 11.57 -23.83
N ILE A 38 2.67 10.55 -23.37
CA ILE A 38 2.53 10.03 -21.99
C ILE A 38 2.95 11.08 -20.96
N THR A 39 3.96 11.90 -21.27
CA THR A 39 4.40 12.99 -20.39
C THR A 39 3.35 14.11 -20.32
N ALA A 40 2.69 14.44 -21.44
CA ALA A 40 1.59 15.41 -21.45
C ALA A 40 0.37 14.93 -20.63
N PHE A 41 0.07 13.63 -20.66
CA PHE A 41 -0.97 13.06 -19.79
C PHE A 41 -0.57 13.08 -18.30
N ARG A 42 0.70 12.82 -18.01
CA ARG A 42 1.22 12.85 -16.64
C ARG A 42 1.18 14.25 -16.02
N SER A 43 1.46 15.31 -16.78
CA SER A 43 1.58 16.67 -16.25
C SER A 43 0.31 17.18 -15.56
N ILE A 44 -0.86 16.66 -15.93
CA ILE A 44 -2.16 16.96 -15.30
C ILE A 44 -2.17 16.58 -13.81
N VAL A 45 -1.48 15.50 -13.46
CA VAL A 45 -1.43 14.94 -12.10
C VAL A 45 -0.11 15.29 -11.39
N ASP A 46 0.92 15.70 -12.14
CA ASP A 46 2.24 16.03 -11.59
C ASP A 46 2.23 17.34 -10.76
N PHE A 47 1.28 18.24 -11.01
CA PHE A 47 1.15 19.51 -10.29
C PHE A 47 0.90 19.33 -8.78
N TYR A 48 0.22 18.26 -8.38
CA TYR A 48 0.01 17.92 -6.98
C TYR A 48 0.64 16.57 -6.68
N GLN A 49 1.58 16.50 -5.73
CA GLN A 49 2.15 15.23 -5.31
C GLN A 49 1.06 14.41 -4.59
N PRO A 50 0.45 13.37 -5.20
CA PRO A 50 -0.79 12.79 -4.66
C PRO A 50 -0.53 12.00 -3.37
N THR A 51 0.71 11.57 -3.17
CA THR A 51 1.19 10.92 -1.94
C THR A 51 1.11 11.86 -0.74
N ILE A 52 1.42 13.15 -0.89
CA ILE A 52 1.35 14.13 0.22
C ILE A 52 -0.09 14.27 0.69
N ILE A 53 -1.05 14.40 -0.23
CA ILE A 53 -2.47 14.49 0.09
C ILE A 53 -2.94 13.23 0.83
N LEU A 54 -2.57 12.05 0.32
CA LEU A 54 -2.91 10.77 0.95
C LEU A 54 -2.34 10.64 2.36
N PHE A 55 -1.07 11.02 2.57
CA PHE A 55 -0.43 10.99 3.88
C PHE A 55 -1.00 12.02 4.85
N SER A 56 -1.26 13.24 4.40
CA SER A 56 -1.85 14.31 5.23
C SER A 56 -3.25 13.94 5.73
N ILE A 57 -4.12 13.43 4.86
CA ILE A 57 -5.47 12.99 5.26
C ILE A 57 -5.41 11.75 6.17
N SER A 58 -4.45 10.86 5.94
CA SER A 58 -4.22 9.70 6.81
C SER A 58 -3.77 10.14 8.20
N GLY A 59 -2.80 11.05 8.29
CA GLY A 59 -2.31 11.63 9.54
C GLY A 59 -3.41 12.36 10.31
N PHE A 60 -4.16 13.25 9.65
CA PHE A 60 -5.28 13.97 10.25
C PHE A 60 -6.31 13.04 10.90
N LEU A 61 -6.72 11.98 10.18
CA LEU A 61 -7.70 11.02 10.71
C LEU A 61 -7.13 10.08 11.77
N ILE A 62 -5.81 9.86 11.80
CA ILE A 62 -5.15 9.15 12.89
C ILE A 62 -5.19 10.00 14.16
N SER A 63 -4.81 11.28 14.07
CA SER A 63 -4.82 12.22 15.19
C SER A 63 -6.23 12.44 15.76
N ALA A 64 -7.22 12.69 14.88
CA ALA A 64 -8.63 12.82 15.31
C ALA A 64 -9.18 11.55 15.96
N SER A 65 -8.72 10.38 15.51
CA SER A 65 -9.09 9.10 16.11
C SER A 65 -8.41 8.86 17.45
N LEU A 66 -7.21 9.40 17.67
CA LEU A 66 -6.48 9.31 18.93
C LEU A 66 -7.13 10.19 20.00
N GLU A 67 -7.47 11.44 19.65
CA GLU A 67 -8.17 12.38 20.52
C GLU A 67 -9.47 11.78 21.06
N ARG A 68 -10.25 11.12 20.20
CA ARG A 68 -11.50 10.45 20.58
C ARG A 68 -11.30 9.22 21.48
N SER A 69 -10.10 8.63 21.49
CA SER A 69 -9.79 7.44 22.29
C SER A 69 -9.25 7.74 23.68
N GLY A 70 -9.21 9.01 24.10
CA GLY A 70 -8.82 9.38 25.46
C GLY A 70 -7.32 9.27 25.74
N LEU A 71 -6.47 9.52 24.72
CA LEU A 71 -5.00 9.54 24.83
C LEU A 71 -4.33 8.19 25.21
N ASP A 72 -5.05 7.07 25.22
CA ASP A 72 -4.43 5.74 25.35
C ASP A 72 -3.80 5.28 24.02
N ILE A 73 -2.62 5.86 23.73
CA ILE A 73 -1.84 5.61 22.51
C ILE A 73 -1.48 4.12 22.37
N LYS A 74 -1.18 3.44 23.48
CA LYS A 74 -0.73 2.04 23.46
C LYS A 74 -1.85 1.10 23.00
N SER A 75 -3.04 1.22 23.59
CA SER A 75 -4.19 0.41 23.17
C SER A 75 -4.63 0.75 21.75
N PHE A 76 -4.57 2.03 21.37
CA PHE A 76 -4.92 2.49 20.03
C PHE A 76 -4.02 1.91 18.92
N VAL A 77 -2.69 1.99 19.10
CA VAL A 77 -1.73 1.47 18.13
C VAL A 77 -1.81 -0.06 18.05
N THR A 78 -1.91 -0.74 19.20
CA THR A 78 -2.03 -2.21 19.26
C THR A 78 -3.23 -2.71 18.48
N LYS A 79 -4.40 -2.08 18.62
CA LYS A 79 -5.61 -2.44 17.86
C LYS A 79 -5.45 -2.25 16.34
N ARG A 80 -4.68 -1.25 15.90
CA ARG A 80 -4.43 -1.00 14.47
C ARG A 80 -3.40 -1.96 13.89
N VAL A 81 -2.33 -2.24 14.63
CA VAL A 81 -1.30 -3.22 14.27
C VAL A 81 -1.91 -4.62 14.17
N LEU A 82 -2.66 -5.04 15.19
CA LEU A 82 -3.36 -6.31 15.19
C LEU A 82 -4.45 -6.43 14.12
N ARG A 83 -4.82 -5.34 13.44
CA ARG A 83 -5.72 -5.38 12.28
C ARG A 83 -4.96 -5.48 10.95
N ILE A 84 -3.88 -4.72 10.76
CA ILE A 84 -3.15 -4.65 9.48
C ILE A 84 -2.26 -5.89 9.27
N PHE A 85 -1.61 -6.38 10.33
CA PHE A 85 -0.71 -7.52 10.23
C PHE A 85 -1.41 -8.83 9.84
N PRO A 86 -2.54 -9.25 10.43
CA PRO A 86 -3.20 -10.49 10.01
C PRO A 86 -3.68 -10.43 8.56
N ASP A 87 -4.22 -9.28 8.11
CA ASP A 87 -4.63 -9.11 6.70
C ASP A 87 -3.43 -9.26 5.74
N LEU A 88 -2.24 -8.79 6.15
CA LEU A 88 -1.01 -8.99 5.39
C LEU A 88 -0.62 -10.47 5.31
N TRP A 89 -0.62 -11.20 6.43
CA TRP A 89 -0.28 -12.62 6.45
C TRP A 89 -1.26 -13.45 5.61
N ILE A 90 -2.57 -13.16 5.70
CA ILE A 90 -3.60 -13.84 4.91
C ILE A 90 -3.41 -13.57 3.42
N SER A 91 -3.18 -12.32 3.01
CA SER A 91 -2.95 -11.99 1.60
C SER A 91 -1.66 -12.60 1.05
N CYS A 92 -0.59 -12.66 1.85
CA CYS A 92 0.63 -13.40 1.48
C CYS A 92 0.36 -14.90 1.31
N LEU A 93 -0.42 -15.52 2.20
CA LEU A 93 -0.75 -16.94 2.11
C LEU A 93 -1.62 -17.25 0.89
N ILE A 94 -2.59 -16.39 0.58
CA ILE A 94 -3.42 -16.50 -0.62
C ILE A 94 -2.55 -16.39 -1.87
N LEU A 95 -1.70 -15.35 -1.96
CA LEU A 95 -0.79 -15.17 -3.09
C LEU A 95 0.12 -16.37 -3.28
N TYR A 96 0.71 -16.87 -2.18
CA TYR A 96 1.54 -18.07 -2.19
C TYR A 96 0.77 -19.28 -2.75
N THR A 97 -0.43 -19.54 -2.22
CA THR A 97 -1.27 -20.66 -2.65
C THR A 97 -1.59 -20.59 -4.14
N VAL A 98 -2.02 -19.42 -4.60
CA VAL A 98 -2.34 -19.18 -6.02
C VAL A 98 -1.11 -19.36 -6.89
N MET A 99 0.05 -18.82 -6.51
CA MET A 99 1.29 -18.98 -7.27
C MET A 99 1.70 -20.46 -7.36
N THR A 100 1.59 -21.23 -6.27
CA THR A 100 1.93 -22.66 -6.26
C THR A 100 0.96 -23.51 -7.09
N LEU A 101 -0.33 -23.18 -7.12
CA LEU A 101 -1.32 -23.88 -7.93
C LEU A 101 -1.11 -23.64 -9.43
N ILE A 102 -0.78 -22.40 -9.81
CA ILE A 102 -0.59 -22.01 -11.22
C ILE A 102 0.77 -22.50 -11.76
N PHE A 103 1.83 -22.43 -10.96
CA PHE A 103 3.21 -22.76 -11.38
C PHE A 103 3.75 -24.06 -10.79
N ALA A 104 2.88 -25.01 -10.43
CA ALA A 104 3.24 -26.25 -9.73
C ALA A 104 4.40 -27.05 -10.37
N TYR A 105 4.60 -26.94 -11.69
CA TYR A 105 5.67 -27.63 -12.43
C TYR A 105 7.01 -26.87 -12.56
N VAL A 106 7.04 -25.55 -12.34
CA VAL A 106 8.25 -24.70 -12.51
C VAL A 106 8.83 -24.24 -11.17
N PHE A 107 8.11 -24.45 -10.07
CA PHE A 107 8.43 -23.88 -8.76
C PHE A 107 9.48 -24.70 -7.99
N ARG A 108 10.75 -24.40 -8.24
CA ARG A 108 11.91 -24.97 -7.52
C ARG A 108 11.99 -24.40 -6.09
N LEU A 109 12.41 -25.23 -5.11
CA LEU A 109 12.54 -24.94 -3.67
C LEU A 109 13.35 -23.68 -3.30
N GLU A 110 14.10 -23.09 -4.24
CA GLU A 110 14.92 -21.90 -4.00
C GLU A 110 14.11 -20.63 -3.72
N ILE A 111 12.94 -20.45 -4.34
CA ILE A 111 12.08 -19.29 -4.04
C ILE A 111 11.50 -19.39 -2.61
N LEU A 112 11.26 -20.60 -2.11
CA LEU A 112 10.74 -20.84 -0.75
C LEU A 112 11.74 -20.33 0.29
N SER A 113 13.03 -20.65 0.10
CA SER A 113 14.11 -20.14 0.97
C SER A 113 14.19 -18.61 0.93
N ARG A 114 14.04 -18.01 -0.25
CA ARG A 114 14.12 -16.55 -0.42
C ARG A 114 12.91 -15.81 0.13
N PHE A 115 11.70 -16.36 -0.03
CA PHE A 115 10.47 -15.79 0.50
C PHE A 115 10.41 -15.94 2.02
N PHE A 116 10.82 -17.08 2.57
CA PHE A 116 10.90 -17.31 4.01
C PHE A 116 11.97 -16.41 4.66
N VAL A 117 13.15 -16.27 4.05
CA VAL A 117 14.18 -15.31 4.50
C VAL A 117 13.70 -13.87 4.39
N PHE A 118 12.92 -13.51 3.36
CA PHE A 118 12.32 -12.18 3.23
C PHE A 118 11.31 -11.89 4.34
N ILE A 119 10.42 -12.84 4.64
CA ILE A 119 9.46 -12.73 5.75
C ILE A 119 10.15 -12.69 7.10
N MET A 120 11.14 -13.54 7.35
CA MET A 120 11.90 -13.57 8.62
C MET A 120 12.69 -12.26 8.81
N LYS A 121 13.36 -11.74 7.77
CA LYS A 121 14.07 -10.46 7.85
C LYS A 121 13.12 -9.28 8.10
N LYS A 122 11.91 -9.30 7.53
CA LYS A 122 10.91 -8.22 7.71
C LYS A 122 10.16 -8.34 9.04
N GLY A 123 9.91 -9.56 9.53
CA GLY A 123 9.26 -9.83 10.81
C GLY A 123 10.15 -9.59 12.03
N ILE A 124 11.43 -9.97 11.97
CA ILE A 124 12.39 -9.80 13.09
C ILE A 124 12.72 -8.32 13.34
N VAL A 125 12.77 -7.49 12.29
CA VAL A 125 12.96 -6.03 12.43
C VAL A 125 11.80 -5.35 13.18
N PHE A 126 10.63 -5.99 13.24
CA PHE A 126 9.46 -5.49 13.96
C PHE A 126 9.39 -5.96 15.43
N LEU A 127 10.21 -6.94 15.83
CA LEU A 127 10.26 -7.51 17.18
C LEU A 127 11.40 -6.96 18.05
N HIS A 128 12.31 -6.16 17.46
CA HIS A 128 13.48 -5.61 18.15
C HIS A 128 13.46 -4.06 18.30
N LYS A 129 12.27 -3.46 18.27
CA LYS A 129 12.00 -2.08 18.65
C LYS A 129 10.75 -2.03 19.51
#